data_AF-A0A2G1YZ70-F1
#
_entry.id   AF-A0A2G1YZ70-F1
#
_cell.length_a   1.000
_cell.length_b   1.000
_cell.length_c   1.000
_cell.angle_alpha   90.00
_cell.angle_beta   90.00
_cell.angle_gamma   90.00
#
_symmetry.space_group_name_H-M   'P 1'
#
loop_
_entity.id
_entity.type
_entity.pdbx_description
1 polymer ?
#
loop_
_entity_poly.entity_id
_entity_poly.type
_entity_poly.pdbx_seq_one_letter_code
_entity_poly.pdbx_strand_id
1 'polypeptide(L)'
;MKQHRVNLTAVCNGKVEIYNRTDTKRAVWHARMNNPDGKGYLVKPLGTLVKHEAVELAYDWHRDINNKLKNNLALNNRRVSQMCKIYLHQLENSVKRGPFQSGS
;
A
#
# COMPACT_ATOMS: atom_id res chain seq x y z
N MET A 1 2.98 -4.18 24.22
CA MET A 1 3.38 -4.14 22.79
C MET A 1 4.54 -3.18 22.65
N LYS A 2 5.69 -3.60 22.10
CA LYS A 2 6.83 -2.67 21.88
C LYS A 2 6.51 -1.75 20.71
N GLN A 3 6.59 -0.44 20.92
CA GLN A 3 6.35 0.55 19.87
C GLN A 3 7.62 0.68 19.02
N HIS A 4 7.63 0.07 17.84
CA HIS A 4 8.78 0.05 16.92
C HIS A 4 8.91 1.30 16.03
N ARG A 5 8.18 2.38 16.36
CA ARG A 5 8.13 3.62 15.56
C ARG A 5 8.79 4.74 16.34
N VAL A 6 9.77 5.40 15.73
CA VAL A 6 10.48 6.54 16.30
C VAL A 6 10.41 7.74 15.35
N ASN A 7 10.72 8.93 15.86
CA ASN A 7 10.70 10.20 15.13
C ASN A 7 9.33 10.50 14.47
N LEU A 8 8.25 10.06 15.10
CA LEU A 8 6.90 10.21 14.56
C LEU A 8 6.55 11.70 14.38
N THR A 9 6.21 12.06 13.15
CA THR A 9 5.84 13.43 12.78
C THR A 9 4.56 13.38 11.95
N ALA A 10 3.57 14.19 12.33
CA ALA A 10 2.35 14.35 11.54
C ALA A 10 2.55 15.39 10.43
N VAL A 11 2.11 15.08 9.22
CA VAL A 11 2.16 15.93 8.02
C VAL A 11 0.80 15.93 7.32
N CYS A 12 0.63 16.75 6.28
CA CYS A 12 -0.65 16.86 5.55
C CYS A 12 -1.84 17.16 6.48
N ASN A 13 -1.68 18.12 7.40
CA ASN A 13 -2.69 18.48 8.41
C ASN A 13 -3.13 17.28 9.27
N GLY A 14 -2.20 16.41 9.63
CA GLY A 14 -2.48 15.23 10.47
C GLY A 14 -3.05 14.03 9.72
N LYS A 15 -3.21 14.10 8.39
CA LYS A 15 -3.73 12.98 7.59
C LYS A 15 -2.69 11.89 7.36
N VAL A 16 -1.41 12.23 7.43
CA VAL A 16 -0.29 11.31 7.21
C VAL A 16 0.69 11.41 8.38
N GLU A 17 1.15 10.27 8.88
CA GLU A 17 2.25 10.15 9.83
C GLU A 17 3.51 9.70 9.09
N ILE A 18 4.64 10.37 9.30
CA ILE A 18 5.96 9.86 8.90
C ILE A 18 6.75 9.40 10.13
N TYR A 19 7.50 8.31 10.01
CA TYR A 19 8.28 7.73 11.11
C TYR A 19 9.42 6.84 10.60
N ASN A 20 10.40 6.57 11.45
CA ASN A 20 11.38 5.50 11.23
C ASN A 20 10.96 4.26 12.01
N ARG A 21 11.35 3.10 11.47
CA ARG A 21 11.13 1.78 12.09
C ARG A 21 12.40 1.31 12.78
N THR A 22 12.30 0.88 14.04
CA THR A 22 13.44 0.34 14.80
C THR A 22 13.66 -1.14 14.56
N ASP A 23 12.70 -1.83 13.95
CA ASP A 23 12.70 -3.26 13.69
C ASP A 23 13.22 -3.62 12.28
N THR A 24 13.60 -2.63 11.48
CA THR A 24 14.08 -2.83 10.11
C THR A 24 15.56 -2.50 9.97
N LYS A 25 16.31 -3.33 9.21
CA LYS A 25 17.74 -3.10 8.91
C LYS A 25 18.02 -1.77 8.17
N ARG A 26 17.03 -1.25 7.42
CA ARG A 26 17.14 0.00 6.68
C ARG A 26 16.43 1.11 7.46
N ALA A 27 17.18 2.12 7.89
CA ALA A 27 16.69 3.26 8.66
C ALA A 27 15.91 4.29 7.82
N VAL A 28 15.11 3.85 6.86
CA VAL A 28 14.35 4.75 5.97
C VAL A 28 13.08 5.27 6.63
N TRP A 29 12.66 6.45 6.19
CA TRP A 29 11.37 7.01 6.57
C TRP A 29 10.22 6.22 5.93
N HIS A 30 9.16 6.06 6.68
CA HIS A 30 7.91 5.43 6.25
C HIS A 30 6.78 6.44 6.44
N ALA A 31 5.84 6.46 5.51
CA ALA A 31 4.58 7.17 5.64
C ALA A 31 3.45 6.20 5.97
N ARG A 32 2.49 6.65 6.77
CA ARG A 32 1.28 5.92 7.14
C ARG A 32 0.08 6.86 7.12
N MET A 33 -1.03 6.39 6.58
CA MET A 33 -2.31 7.08 6.68
C MET A 33 -3.45 6.08 6.86
N ASN A 34 -4.60 6.55 7.35
CA ASN A 34 -5.81 5.74 7.36
C ASN A 34 -6.16 5.28 5.95
N ASN A 35 -6.62 4.05 5.81
CA ASN A 35 -7.09 3.56 4.52
C ASN A 35 -8.44 4.20 4.17
N PRO A 36 -8.53 5.00 3.08
CA PRO A 36 -9.81 5.57 2.66
C PRO A 36 -10.76 4.51 2.07
N ASP A 37 -10.24 3.40 1.55
CA ASP A 37 -11.04 2.30 0.96
C ASP A 37 -11.49 1.23 1.99
N GLY A 38 -11.41 1.53 3.29
CA GLY A 38 -11.94 0.65 4.34
C GLY A 38 -11.09 0.62 5.60
N LYS A 39 -11.07 -0.53 6.29
CA LYS A 39 -10.38 -0.64 7.58
C LYS A 39 -8.85 -0.77 7.41
N GLY A 40 -8.12 -0.22 8.37
CA GLY A 40 -6.66 -0.34 8.48
C GLY A 40 -5.91 0.90 8.00
N TYR A 41 -4.64 0.69 7.64
CA TYR A 41 -3.71 1.76 7.28
C TYR A 41 -3.03 1.44 5.95
N LEU A 42 -2.79 2.48 5.16
CA LEU A 42 -1.83 2.43 4.05
C LEU A 42 -0.47 2.78 4.64
N VAL A 43 0.57 2.01 4.27
CA VAL A 43 1.94 2.25 4.69
C VAL A 43 2.83 2.20 3.45
N LYS A 44 3.70 3.20 3.28
CA LYS A 44 4.65 3.27 2.18
C LYS A 44 6.06 3.59 2.70
N PRO A 45 7.09 2.79 2.39
CA PRO A 45 8.47 3.21 2.59
C PRO A 45 8.79 4.37 1.63
N LEU A 46 9.32 5.46 2.15
CA LEU A 46 9.67 6.65 1.37
C LEU A 46 11.07 6.57 0.76
N GLY A 47 11.90 5.63 1.20
CA GLY A 47 13.20 5.34 0.58
C GLY A 47 14.31 6.35 0.90
N THR A 48 14.02 7.39 1.69
CA THR A 48 15.01 8.40 2.12
C THR A 48 15.35 8.26 3.61
N LEU A 49 16.55 8.73 3.99
CA LEU A 49 17.00 8.92 5.38
C LEU A 49 16.78 10.36 5.85
N VAL A 50 16.59 11.30 4.93
CA VAL A 50 16.50 12.74 5.18
C VAL A 50 15.06 13.12 5.52
N LYS A 51 14.84 13.76 6.68
CA LYS A 51 13.50 14.11 7.17
C LYS A 51 12.77 15.06 6.22
N HIS A 52 13.43 16.09 5.71
CA HIS A 52 12.82 17.06 4.79
C HIS A 52 12.31 16.38 3.50
N GLU A 53 13.14 15.57 2.86
CA GLU A 53 12.72 14.78 1.69
C GLU A 53 11.56 13.84 2.00
N ALA A 54 11.55 13.23 3.20
CA ALA A 54 10.46 12.36 3.61
C ALA A 54 9.13 13.11 3.72
N VAL A 55 9.16 14.38 4.16
CA VAL A 55 7.96 15.23 4.22
C VAL A 55 7.43 15.48 2.81
N GLU A 56 8.28 15.91 1.87
CA GLU A 56 7.89 16.16 0.48
C GLU A 56 7.31 14.90 -0.19
N LEU A 57 8.01 13.76 -0.05
CA LEU A 57 7.54 12.48 -0.60
C LEU A 57 6.21 12.02 0.02
N ALA A 58 5.95 12.36 1.28
CA ALA A 58 4.68 12.07 1.93
C ALA A 58 3.55 12.95 1.38
N TYR A 59 3.80 14.23 1.10
CA TYR A 59 2.84 15.11 0.42
C TYR A 59 2.50 14.61 -0.97
N ASP A 60 3.51 14.23 -1.76
CA ASP A 60 3.32 13.67 -3.10
C ASP A 60 2.54 12.37 -3.07
N TRP A 61 2.85 11.48 -2.12
CA TRP A 61 2.13 10.23 -1.95
C TRP A 61 0.67 10.44 -1.55
N HIS A 62 0.41 11.37 -0.62
CA HIS A 62 -0.96 11.74 -0.23
C HIS A 62 -1.75 12.33 -1.40
N ARG A 63 -1.10 13.19 -2.21
CA ARG A 63 -1.70 13.75 -3.43
C ARG A 63 -2.03 12.65 -4.45
N ASP A 64 -1.14 11.70 -4.68
CA ASP A 64 -1.37 10.54 -5.56
C ASP A 64 -2.56 9.69 -5.09
N ILE A 65 -2.65 9.42 -3.78
CA ILE A 65 -3.79 8.70 -3.20
C ILE A 65 -5.10 9.46 -3.43
N ASN A 66 -5.13 10.75 -3.12
CA ASN A 66 -6.34 11.57 -3.32
C ASN A 66 -6.75 11.65 -4.79
N ASN A 67 -5.78 11.74 -5.70
CA ASN A 67 -6.04 11.72 -7.14
C ASN A 67 -6.62 10.38 -7.59
N LYS A 68 -6.10 9.25 -7.09
CA LYS A 68 -6.65 7.93 -7.39
C LYS A 68 -8.08 7.78 -6.88
N LEU A 69 -8.35 8.19 -5.64
CA LEU A 69 -9.69 8.19 -5.07
C LEU A 69 -10.68 9.03 -5.90
N LYS A 70 -10.29 10.26 -6.25
CA LYS A 70 -11.13 11.17 -7.06
C LYS A 70 -11.50 10.56 -8.41
N ASN A 71 -10.62 9.75 -8.99
CA ASN A 71 -10.83 9.10 -10.29
C ASN A 71 -11.35 7.65 -10.17
N ASN A 72 -11.78 7.20 -8.99
CA ASN A 72 -12.20 5.81 -8.73
C ASN A 72 -11.15 4.76 -9.16
N LEU A 73 -9.88 5.11 -9.11
CA LEU A 73 -8.77 4.21 -9.42
C LEU A 73 -8.40 3.40 -8.17
N ALA A 74 -8.10 2.11 -8.37
CA ALA A 74 -7.67 1.25 -7.28
C ALA A 74 -6.41 1.80 -6.62
N LEU A 75 -6.47 2.03 -5.30
CA LEU A 75 -5.29 2.24 -4.47
C LEU A 75 -4.57 0.90 -4.40
N ASN A 76 -3.60 0.68 -5.29
CA ASN A 76 -2.82 -0.57 -5.38
C ASN A 76 -2.10 -0.90 -4.05
N ASN A 77 -2.86 -1.50 -3.14
CA ASN A 77 -2.44 -2.51 -2.21
C ASN A 77 -3.28 -3.71 -2.65
N ARG A 78 -2.74 -4.60 -3.48
CA ARG A 78 -3.46 -5.86 -3.77
C ARG A 78 -3.66 -6.55 -2.43
N ARG A 79 -4.87 -6.45 -1.88
CA ARG A 79 -5.22 -7.16 -0.64
C ARG A 79 -5.01 -8.64 -0.93
N VAL A 80 -4.53 -9.42 0.05
CA VAL A 80 -4.44 -10.89 -0.10
C VAL A 80 -5.78 -11.45 -0.60
N SER A 81 -6.90 -10.88 -0.13
CA SER A 81 -8.24 -11.21 -0.62
C SER A 81 -8.50 -10.89 -2.10
N GLN A 82 -7.93 -9.81 -2.66
CA GLN A 82 -7.99 -9.55 -4.11
C GLN A 82 -7.12 -10.51 -4.89
N MET A 83 -5.94 -10.89 -4.39
CA MET A 83 -5.10 -11.93 -5.01
C MET A 83 -5.80 -13.29 -5.02
N CYS A 84 -6.43 -13.68 -3.90
CA CYS A 84 -7.23 -14.90 -3.83
C CYS A 84 -8.43 -14.87 -4.79
N LYS A 85 -9.12 -13.73 -4.91
CA LYS A 85 -10.23 -13.57 -5.88
C LYS A 85 -9.76 -13.69 -7.33
N ILE A 86 -8.61 -13.10 -7.68
CA ILE A 86 -8.03 -13.22 -9.02
C ILE A 86 -7.64 -14.67 -9.30
N TYR A 87 -7.00 -15.34 -8.35
CA TYR A 87 -6.61 -16.74 -8.48
C TYR A 87 -7.81 -17.68 -8.63
N LEU A 88 -8.85 -17.50 -7.80
CA LEU A 88 -10.10 -18.26 -7.91
C LEU A 88 -10.77 -18.05 -9.27
N HIS A 89 -10.82 -16.81 -9.76
CA HIS A 89 -11.38 -16.52 -11.07
C HIS A 89 -10.58 -17.17 -12.22
N GLN A 90 -9.25 -17.22 -12.11
CA GLN A 90 -8.41 -17.92 -13.07
C GLN A 90 -8.61 -19.44 -13.05
N LEU A 91 -8.74 -20.04 -11.85
CA LEU A 91 -9.06 -21.45 -11.68
C LEU A 91 -10.42 -21.79 -12.29
N GLU A 92 -11.47 -21.01 -11.97
CA GLU A 92 -12.81 -21.19 -12.54
C GLU A 92 -12.80 -21.12 -14.06
N ASN A 93 -12.05 -20.18 -14.63
CA ASN A 93 -11.91 -20.06 -16.09
C ASN A 93 -11.11 -21.22 -16.70
N SER A 94 -10.14 -21.78 -15.99
CA SER A 94 -9.40 -22.97 -16.44
C SER A 94 -10.27 -24.24 -16.42
N VAL A 95 -11.12 -24.38 -15.40
CA VAL A 95 -12.07 -25.51 -15.28
C VAL A 95 -13.16 -25.39 -16.36
N LYS A 96 -13.70 -24.19 -16.60
CA LYS A 96 -14.71 -23.95 -17.64
C LYS A 96 -14.21 -24.21 -19.06
N ARG A 97 -12.90 -24.06 -19.32
CA ARG A 97 -12.31 -24.30 -20.65
C ARG A 97 -12.08 -25.79 -20.94
N GLY A 98 -12.20 -26.66 -19.94
CA GLY A 98 -11.95 -28.11 -20.06
C GLY A 98 -10.47 -28.43 -20.34
N PRO A 99 -10.02 -29.67 -20.10
CA PRO A 99 -8.73 -30.11 -20.60
C PRO A 99 -8.75 -30.03 -22.14
N PHE A 100 -7.69 -29.48 -22.70
CA PHE A 100 -7.43 -29.42 -24.14
C PHE A 100 -7.76 -30.79 -24.74
N GLN A 101 -8.82 -30.89 -25.54
CA GLN A 101 -8.99 -32.06 -26.40
C GLN A 101 -7.85 -32.02 -27.41
N SER A 102 -6.85 -32.85 -27.20
CA SER A 102 -5.84 -33.16 -28.20
C SER A 102 -6.57 -33.69 -29.44
N GLY A 103 -6.59 -32.86 -30.49
CA GLY A 103 -7.23 -33.17 -31.75
C GLY A 103 -6.70 -34.48 -32.34
N SER A 104 -7.65 -35.28 -32.83
CA SER A 104 -7.47 -36.46 -33.66
C SER A 104 -6.80 -36.15 -35.00
#